data_AF-A0A485JJR8-F1
#
_entry.id   AF-A0A485JJR8-F1
#
_cell.length_a   1.000
_cell.length_b   1.000
_cell.length_c   1.000
_cell.angle_alpha   90.00
_cell.angle_beta   90.00
_cell.angle_gamma   90.00
#
_symmetry.space_group_name_H-M   'P 1'
#
loop_
_entity.id
_entity.type
_entity.pdbx_description
1 polymer ?
#
loop_
_entity_poly.entity_id
_entity_poly.type
_entity_poly.pdbx_seq_one_letter_code
_entity_poly.pdbx_strand_id
1 'polypeptide(L)'
;MAFFLESTFVGLFFFGWDRLGKVQHMCVTWLVALGSNLSALWILVANGWMQNPIASDFNFETMRMEMVSFSELVLNPVAQVKFVHTVASVM
;
A
#
# COMPACT_ATOMS: atom_id res chain seq x y z
N MET A 1 7.24 1.94 -2.47
CA MET A 1 7.55 2.84 -1.34
C MET A 1 7.33 2.15 0.02
N ALA A 2 6.18 1.53 0.26
CA ALA A 2 5.88 0.81 1.50
C ALA A 2 6.90 -0.30 1.88
N PHE A 3 7.26 -1.15 0.92
CA PHE A 3 8.11 -2.32 1.17
C PHE A 3 9.53 -1.97 1.65
N PHE A 4 10.09 -0.87 1.13
CA PHE A 4 11.40 -0.36 1.57
C PHE A 4 11.35 0.17 3.00
N LEU A 5 10.25 0.86 3.34
CA LEU A 5 10.01 1.39 4.68
C LEU A 5 9.85 0.25 5.69
N GLU A 6 9.01 -0.73 5.38
CA GLU A 6 8.77 -1.91 6.21
C GLU A 6 10.06 -2.72 6.44
N SER A 7 10.78 -3.10 5.38
CA SER A 7 12.00 -3.91 5.49
C SER A 7 13.13 -3.20 6.26
N THR A 8 13.27 -1.88 6.11
CA THR A 8 14.29 -1.10 6.84
C THR A 8 13.95 -0.98 8.33
N PHE A 9 12.69 -0.67 8.66
CA PHE A 9 12.28 -0.48 10.05
C PHE A 9 12.09 -1.81 10.79
N VAL A 10 11.77 -2.92 10.11
CA VAL A 10 11.80 -4.27 10.69
C VAL A 10 13.21 -4.62 11.18
N GLY A 11 14.25 -4.30 10.40
CA GLY A 11 15.63 -4.49 10.82
C GLY A 11 15.97 -3.68 12.07
N LEU A 12 15.56 -2.41 12.11
CA LEU A 12 15.73 -1.55 13.28
C LEU A 12 14.90 -2.00 14.49
N PHE A 13 13.74 -2.61 14.28
CA PHE A 13 12.91 -3.13 15.37
C PHE A 13 13.59 -4.29 16.11
N PHE A 14 14.17 -5.24 15.37
CA PHE A 14 14.89 -6.39 15.97
C PHE A 14 16.23 -6.01 16.59
N PHE A 15 17.03 -5.17 15.92
CA PHE A 15 18.39 -4.82 16.39
C PHE A 15 18.46 -3.53 17.21
N GLY A 16 17.33 -2.86 17.40
CA GLY A 16 17.25 -1.53 18.01
C GLY A 16 17.10 -1.50 19.52
N TRP A 17 16.91 -2.64 20.19
CA TRP A 17 16.55 -2.70 21.61
C TRP A 17 17.56 -2.01 22.54
N ASP A 18 18.86 -2.19 22.30
CA ASP A 18 19.92 -1.57 23.11
C ASP A 18 20.47 -0.26 22.52
N ARG A 19 20.04 0.11 21.31
CA ARG A 19 20.56 1.27 20.57
C ARG A 19 19.59 2.45 20.46
N LEU A 20 18.29 2.21 20.63
CA LEU A 20 17.24 3.22 20.54
C LEU A 20 16.58 3.45 21.90
N GLY A 21 16.22 4.71 22.18
CA GLY A 21 15.42 5.02 23.36
C GLY A 21 13.99 4.44 23.25
N LYS A 22 13.31 4.26 24.39
CA LYS A 22 11.95 3.67 24.45
C LYS A 22 10.95 4.33 23.48
N VAL A 23 10.98 5.66 23.36
CA VAL A 23 10.08 6.42 22.44
C VAL A 23 10.47 6.19 20.98
N GLN A 24 11.76 6.10 20.67
CA GLN A 24 12.24 5.87 19.31
C GLN A 24 11.89 4.46 18.84
N HIS A 25 12.04 3.45 19.72
CA HIS A 25 11.64 2.07 19.41
C HIS A 25 10.12 1.95 19.18
N MET A 26 9.32 2.68 19.97
CA MET A 26 7.87 2.79 19.74
C MET A 26 7.55 3.42 18.37
N CYS A 27 8.21 4.52 17.99
CA CYS A 27 8.03 5.14 16.68
C CYS A 27 8.42 4.17 15.53
N VAL A 28 9.52 3.44 15.66
CA VAL A 28 9.93 2.41 14.67
C VAL A 28 8.85 1.35 14.52
N THR A 29 8.27 0.88 15.62
CA THR A 29 7.19 -0.13 15.60
C THR A 29 5.94 0.39 14.87
N TRP A 30 5.54 1.64 15.13
CA TRP A 30 4.42 2.28 14.42
C TRP A 30 4.71 2.48 12.94
N LEU A 31 5.94 2.83 12.57
CA LEU A 31 6.35 2.98 11.18
C LEU A 31 6.34 1.64 10.42
N VAL A 32 6.71 0.53 11.08
CA VAL A 32 6.55 -0.82 10.51
C VAL A 32 5.07 -1.10 10.23
N ALA A 33 4.19 -0.89 11.21
CA ALA A 33 2.75 -1.12 11.04
C ALA A 33 2.14 -0.24 9.93
N LEU A 34 2.56 1.03 9.83
CA LEU A 34 2.16 1.92 8.74
C LEU A 34 2.68 1.44 7.38
N GLY A 35 3.92 0.95 7.33
CA GLY A 35 4.54 0.38 6.13
C GLY A 35 3.73 -0.79 5.59
N SER A 36 3.40 -1.76 6.43
CA SER A 36 2.60 -2.94 6.02
C SER A 36 1.21 -2.54 5.52
N ASN A 37 0.53 -1.61 6.21
CA ASN A 37 -0.78 -1.11 5.77
C ASN A 37 -0.72 -0.36 4.43
N LEU A 38 0.30 0.47 4.22
CA LEU A 38 0.49 1.18 2.95
C LEU A 38 0.80 0.19 1.81
N SER A 39 1.52 -0.90 2.10
CA SER A 39 1.79 -1.97 1.14
C SER A 39 0.49 -2.65 0.69
N ALA A 40 -0.37 -3.01 1.66
CA ALA A 40 -1.68 -3.59 1.40
C ALA A 40 -2.56 -2.65 0.57
N LEU A 41 -2.55 -1.33 0.85
CA LEU A 41 -3.29 -0.34 0.07
C LEU A 41 -2.92 -0.39 -1.41
N TRP A 42 -1.63 -0.32 -1.75
CA TRP A 42 -1.20 -0.29 -3.15
C TRP A 42 -1.51 -1.59 -3.90
N ILE A 43 -1.35 -2.74 -3.25
CA ILE A 43 -1.69 -4.03 -3.84
C ILE A 43 -3.20 -4.14 -4.08
N LEU A 44 -4.02 -3.68 -3.14
CA LEU A 44 -5.48 -3.73 -3.26
C LEU A 44 -6.02 -2.71 -4.26
N VAL A 45 -5.36 -1.57 -4.46
CA VAL A 45 -5.66 -0.64 -5.56
C VAL A 45 -5.44 -1.31 -6.91
N ALA A 46 -4.30 -1.97 -7.10
CA ALA A 46 -4.04 -2.72 -8.33
C ALA A 46 -5.07 -3.85 -8.54
N ASN A 47 -5.39 -4.60 -7.48
CA ASN A 47 -6.39 -5.67 -7.54
C ASN A 47 -7.82 -5.14 -7.78
N GLY A 48 -8.16 -3.99 -7.22
CA GLY A 48 -9.43 -3.30 -7.44
C GLY A 48 -9.57 -2.82 -8.88
N TRP A 49 -8.49 -2.31 -9.48
CA TRP A 49 -8.46 -1.97 -10.91
C TRP A 49 -8.62 -3.20 -11.81
N MET A 50 -8.02 -4.34 -11.47
CA MET A 50 -8.23 -5.59 -12.22
C MET A 50 -9.69 -6.07 -12.22
N GLN A 51 -10.45 -5.80 -11.15
CA GLN A 51 -11.88 -6.14 -11.09
C GLN A 51 -12.78 -5.09 -11.75
N ASN A 52 -12.41 -3.82 -11.63
CA ASN A 52 -13.14 -2.71 -12.22
C ASN A 52 -12.15 -1.72 -12.85
N PRO A 53 -11.82 -1.90 -14.15
CA PRO A 53 -10.81 -1.12 -14.85
C PRO A 53 -11.35 0.27 -15.23
N ILE A 54 -11.62 1.08 -14.21
CA ILE A 54 -11.94 2.50 -14.36
C ILE A 54 -10.68 3.32 -14.65
N ALA A 55 -10.88 4.51 -15.22
CA ALA A 55 -9.80 5.46 -15.54
C ALA A 55 -8.72 4.88 -16.47
N SER A 56 -9.10 3.95 -17.34
CA SER A 56 -8.27 3.40 -18.41
C SER A 56 -9.05 3.33 -19.71
N ASP A 57 -8.40 3.67 -20.82
CA ASP A 57 -8.98 3.64 -22.17
C ASP A 57 -8.11 2.80 -23.12
N PHE A 58 -8.73 2.15 -24.09
CA PHE A 58 -8.02 1.30 -25.03
C PHE A 58 -7.50 2.11 -26.21
N ASN A 59 -6.17 2.18 -26.36
CA ASN A 59 -5.55 2.86 -27.48
C ASN A 59 -5.29 1.86 -28.63
N PHE A 60 -5.93 2.09 -29.78
CA PHE A 60 -5.81 1.26 -30.98
C PHE A 60 -4.45 1.39 -31.69
N GLU A 61 -3.68 2.44 -31.42
CA GLU A 61 -2.34 2.63 -31.98
C GLU A 61 -1.28 1.83 -31.21
N THR A 62 -1.38 1.80 -29.87
CA THR A 62 -0.42 1.13 -28.99
C THR A 62 -0.87 -0.27 -28.56
N MET A 63 -2.08 -0.70 -28.96
CA MET A 63 -2.68 -2.01 -28.67
C MET A 63 -2.68 -2.37 -27.17
N ARG A 64 -2.87 -1.37 -26.30
CA ARG A 64 -2.87 -1.52 -24.84
C ARG A 64 -3.86 -0.59 -24.17
N MET A 65 -4.23 -0.91 -22.94
CA MET A 65 -4.98 -0.02 -22.05
C MET A 65 -4.03 1.07 -21.53
N GLU A 66 -4.36 2.33 -21.77
CA GLU A 66 -3.62 3.49 -21.29
C GLU A 66 -4.37 4.13 -20.12
N MET A 67 -3.62 4.63 -19.14
CA MET A 67 -4.20 5.27 -17.96
C MET A 67 -4.68 6.67 -18.33
N VAL A 68 -5.95 6.94 -18.04
CA VAL A 68 -6.59 8.24 -18.29
C VAL A 68 -6.48 9.16 -17.07
N SER A 69 -6.71 8.63 -15.86
CA SER A 69 -6.71 9.42 -14.62
C SER A 69 -6.15 8.63 -13.43
N PHE A 70 -5.03 9.10 -12.89
CA PHE A 70 -4.41 8.46 -11.73
C PHE A 70 -5.23 8.64 -10.43
N SER A 71 -5.86 9.80 -10.24
CA SER A 71 -6.65 10.09 -9.05
C SER A 71 -7.90 9.19 -8.96
N GLU A 72 -8.57 8.97 -10.08
CA GLU A 72 -9.74 8.09 -10.15
C GLU A 72 -9.37 6.62 -9.95
N LEU A 73 -8.19 6.20 -10.43
CA LEU A 73 -7.67 4.85 -10.21
C LEU A 73 -7.43 4.57 -8.71
N VAL A 74 -6.81 5.53 -8.01
CA VAL A 74 -6.54 5.40 -6.56
C VAL A 74 -7.83 5.47 -5.74
N LEU A 75 -8.79 6.30 -6.15
CA LEU A 75 -10.07 6.47 -5.46
C LEU A 75 -11.16 5.50 -5.91
N ASN A 76 -10.79 4.40 -6.56
CA ASN A 76 -11.75 3.38 -7.00
C ASN A 76 -12.58 2.86 -5.81
N PRO A 77 -13.93 2.93 -5.85
CA PRO A 77 -14.79 2.45 -4.76
C PRO A 77 -14.54 0.98 -4.40
N VAL A 78 -14.24 0.16 -5.41
CA VAL A 78 -13.93 -1.28 -5.21
C VAL A 78 -12.61 -1.44 -4.46
N ALA A 79 -11.60 -0.61 -4.76
CA ALA A 79 -10.32 -0.63 -4.06
C ALA A 79 -10.47 -0.20 -2.60
N GLN A 80 -11.29 0.83 -2.32
CA GLN A 80 -11.51 1.31 -0.95
C GLN A 80 -12.23 0.27 -0.09
N VAL A 81 -13.30 -0.36 -0.60
CA VAL A 81 -14.03 -1.40 0.13
C VAL A 81 -13.12 -2.60 0.40
N LYS A 82 -12.34 -3.03 -0.58
CA LYS A 82 -11.37 -4.11 -0.41
C LYS A 82 -10.28 -3.78 0.60
N PHE A 83 -9.76 -2.56 0.57
CA PHE A 83 -8.78 -2.10 1.54
C PHE A 83 -9.30 -2.20 2.97
N VAL A 84 -10.47 -1.62 3.26
CA VAL A 84 -11.07 -1.67 4.60
C VAL A 84 -11.34 -3.11 5.03
N HIS A 85 -11.90 -3.93 4.14
CA HIS A 85 -12.25 -5.32 4.46
C HIS A 85 -11.01 -6.19 4.74
N THR A 86 -9.99 -6.12 3.88
CA THR A 86 -8.78 -6.95 4.03
C THR A 86 -7.93 -6.50 5.21
N VAL A 87 -7.78 -5.20 5.43
CA VAL A 87 -7.02 -4.68 6.59
C VAL A 87 -7.74 -5.03 7.89
N ALA A 88 -9.06 -4.86 7.96
CA ALA A 88 -9.83 -5.22 9.15
C ALA A 88 -9.84 -6.73 9.44
N SER A 89 -9.69 -7.58 8.41
CA SER A 89 -9.66 -9.05 8.60
C SER A 89 -8.31 -9.56 9.09
N VAL A 90 -7.23 -8.78 8.91
CA VAL A 90 -5.87 -9.13 9.33
C VAL A 90 -5.57 -8.68 10.76
N MET A 91 -6.36 -7.74 11.29
CA MET A 91 -6.21 -7.16 12.63
C MET A 91 -7.05 -7.90 13.66
#